data_AF-A0A356W7C2-F1
#
_entry.id   AF-A0A356W7C2-F1
#
_cell.length_a   1.000
_cell.length_b   1.000
_cell.length_c   1.000
_cell.angle_alpha   90.00
_cell.angle_beta   90.00
_cell.angle_gamma   90.00
#
_symmetry.space_group_name_H-M   'P 1'
#
loop_
_entity.id
_entity.type
_entity.pdbx_description
1 polymer ?
#
loop_
_entity_poly.entity_id
_entity_poly.type
_entity_poly.pdbx_seq_one_letter_code
_entity_poly.pdbx_strand_id
1 'polypeptide(L)' 'SDEAGVKKMIDDTMAKWGRIDIIIANAGILRDKSFSKMTQGDIDLVLDVHLRGTFMPVHAAWNIM' A
#
# COMPACT_ATOMS: atom_id res chain seq x y z
N SER A 1 3.50 -3.14 -0.45
CA SER A 1 3.83 -3.57 0.92
C SER A 1 5.29 -3.36 1.30
N ASP A 2 6.06 -2.58 0.55
CA ASP A 2 7.44 -2.23 0.90
C ASP A 2 7.46 -0.97 1.78
N GLU A 3 7.88 -1.11 3.04
CA GLU A 3 7.98 0.00 4.01
C GLU A 3 8.99 1.07 3.57
N ALA A 4 10.13 0.65 3.03
CA ALA A 4 11.18 1.58 2.62
C ALA A 4 10.73 2.41 1.41
N GLY A 5 10.05 1.77 0.45
CA GLY A 5 9.43 2.42 -0.69
C GLY A 5 8.37 3.46 -0.28
N VAL A 6 7.49 3.11 0.66
CA VAL A 6 6.47 4.04 1.18
C VAL A 6 7.12 5.22 1.89
N LYS A 7 8.11 4.99 2.76
CA LYS A 7 8.81 6.07 3.46
C LYS A 7 9.46 7.03 2.47
N LYS A 8 10.17 6.49 1.47
CA LYS A 8 10.81 7.31 0.44
C LYS A 8 9.80 8.15 -0.33
N MET A 9 8.66 7.58 -0.72
CA MET A 9 7.59 8.31 -1.42
C MET A 9 7.07 9.50 -0.59
N ILE A 10 6.86 9.30 0.72
CA ILE A 10 6.42 10.36 1.64
C ILE A 10 7.48 11.45 1.78
N ASP A 11 8.73 11.06 2.06
CA ASP A 11 9.84 12.00 2.25
C ASP A 11 10.08 12.86 1.00
N ASP A 12 10.09 12.24 -0.19
CA ASP A 12 10.29 12.94 -1.47
C ASP A 12 9.15 13.93 -1.74
N THR A 13 7.91 13.56 -1.41
CA THR A 13 6.73 14.41 -1.60
C THR A 13 6.78 15.62 -0.66
N MET A 14 7.10 15.39 0.63
CA MET A 14 7.28 16.47 1.60
C MET A 14 8.44 17.39 1.23
N ALA A 15 9.58 16.84 0.80
CA ALA A 15 10.73 17.64 0.38
C ALA A 15 10.42 18.52 -0.83
N LYS A 16 9.59 18.04 -1.76
CA LYS A 16 9.27 18.75 -2.99
C LYS A 16 8.16 19.79 -2.84
N TRP A 17 7.12 19.47 -2.08
CA TRP A 17 5.90 20.29 -2.03
C TRP A 17 5.56 20.82 -0.63
N GLY A 18 6.22 20.33 0.42
CA GLY A 18 6.04 20.79 1.81
C GLY A 18 4.75 20.32 2.49
N ARG A 19 3.86 19.61 1.79
CA ARG A 19 2.59 19.08 2.32
C ARG A 19 2.11 17.87 1.52
N ILE A 20 1.22 17.08 2.13
CA ILE A 20 0.48 15.99 1.49
C ILE A 20 -1.00 16.16 1.83
N ASP A 21 -1.83 16.45 0.82
CA ASP A 21 -3.27 16.70 1.04
C ASP A 21 -4.13 15.44 0.89
N ILE A 22 -3.74 14.56 -0.03
CA ILE A 22 -4.55 13.41 -0.45
C ILE A 22 -3.63 12.22 -0.69
N ILE A 23 -4.05 11.05 -0.20
CA ILE A 23 -3.48 9.76 -0.57
C ILE A 23 -4.50 8.99 -1.42
N ILE A 24 -4.04 8.49 -2.56
CA ILE A 24 -4.80 7.61 -3.44
C ILE A 24 -4.13 6.23 -3.43
N ALA A 25 -4.60 5.35 -2.54
CA ALA A 25 -4.14 3.97 -2.47
C ALA A 25 -4.85 3.08 -3.50
N ASN A 26 -4.42 3.14 -4.77
CA ASN A 26 -5.08 2.47 -5.89
C ASN A 26 -4.43 1.12 -6.31
N ALA A 27 -3.26 0.77 -5.79
CA ALA A 27 -2.55 -0.43 -6.24
C ALA A 27 -3.31 -1.72 -5.88
N GLY A 28 -3.42 -2.65 -6.83
CA GLY A 28 -4.15 -3.90 -6.66
C GLY A 28 -3.67 -4.98 -7.64
N ILE A 29 -3.85 -6.25 -7.26
CA ILE A 29 -3.55 -7.43 -8.09
C ILE A 29 -4.69 -8.45 -8.08
N LEU A 30 -4.73 -9.35 -9.06
CA LEU A 30 -5.66 -10.47 -9.06
C LEU A 30 -4.91 -11.80 -8.90
N ARG A 31 -5.47 -12.69 -8.08
CA ARG A 31 -5.11 -14.11 -8.01
C ARG A 31 -6.38 -14.94 -8.21
N ASP A 32 -6.75 -15.08 -9.48
CA ASP A 32 -8.00 -15.74 -9.84
C ASP A 32 -7.86 -17.25 -9.77
N LYS A 33 -8.54 -17.84 -8.78
CA LYS A 33 -8.67 -19.29 -8.58
C LYS A 33 -10.02 -19.57 -7.94
N SER A 34 -10.62 -20.70 -8.29
CA SER A 34 -11.72 -21.24 -7.49
C SER A 34 -11.27 -21.44 -6.04
N PHE A 35 -12.16 -21.20 -5.07
CA PHE A 35 -11.84 -21.24 -3.64
C PHE A 35 -11.05 -22.49 -3.22
N SER A 36 -11.43 -23.67 -3.71
CA SER A 36 -10.75 -24.94 -3.40
C SER A 36 -9.33 -25.10 -3.97
N LYS A 37 -8.96 -24.29 -4.96
CA LYS A 37 -7.62 -24.30 -5.60
C LYS A 37 -6.73 -23.18 -5.08
N MET A 38 -7.26 -22.32 -4.20
CA MET A 38 -6.53 -21.20 -3.66
C MET A 38 -5.55 -21.68 -2.60
N THR A 39 -4.31 -21.23 -2.70
CA THR A 39 -3.28 -21.52 -1.69
C THR A 39 -3.23 -20.40 -0.67
N GLN A 40 -2.63 -20.66 0.50
CA GLN A 40 -2.42 -19.61 1.51
C GLN A 40 -1.63 -18.42 0.94
N GLY A 41 -0.58 -18.69 0.16
CA GLY A 41 0.22 -17.65 -0.50
C GLY A 41 -0.56 -16.81 -1.52
N ASP A 42 -1.62 -17.35 -2.14
CA ASP A 42 -2.49 -16.56 -3.02
C ASP A 42 -3.29 -15.52 -2.22
N ILE A 43 -3.83 -15.89 -1.04
CA ILE A 43 -4.50 -14.95 -0.13
C ILE A 43 -3.51 -13.93 0.40
N ASP A 44 -2.36 -14.39 0.90
CA ASP A 44 -1.37 -13.53 1.52
C ASP A 44 -0.93 -12.43 0.57
N LEU A 45 -0.70 -12.77 -0.71
CA LEU A 45 -0.30 -11.79 -1.71
C LEU A 45 -1.40 -10.77 -2.02
N VAL A 46 -2.67 -11.20 -2.07
CA VAL A 46 -3.79 -10.26 -2.28
C VAL A 46 -3.93 -9.33 -1.07
N LEU A 47 -3.87 -9.84 0.15
CA LEU A 47 -3.92 -9.03 1.36
C LEU A 47 -2.73 -8.08 1.47
N ASP A 48 -1.55 -8.53 1.08
CA ASP A 48 -0.33 -7.74 1.12
C ASP A 48 -0.38 -6.53 0.17
N VAL A 49 -0.96 -6.69 -1.02
CA VAL A 49 -1.13 -5.57 -1.96
C VAL A 49 -2.35 -4.72 -1.61
N HIS A 50 -3.53 -5.32 -1.45
CA HIS A 50 -4.78 -4.56 -1.34
C HIS A 50 -4.97 -3.95 0.04
N LEU A 51 -4.70 -4.72 1.11
CA LEU A 51 -4.93 -4.25 2.48
C LEU A 51 -3.68 -3.58 3.06
N ARG A 52 -2.55 -4.29 3.13
CA ARG A 52 -1.31 -3.72 3.68
C ARG A 52 -0.82 -2.57 2.80
N GLY A 53 -0.85 -2.72 1.48
CA GLY A 53 -0.48 -1.66 0.54
C GLY A 53 -1.33 -0.39 0.65
N THR A 54 -2.57 -0.48 1.15
CA THR A 54 -3.42 0.68 1.47
C THR A 54 -3.09 1.26 2.85
N PHE A 55 -2.99 0.41 3.86
CA PHE A 55 -2.75 0.84 5.24
C PHE A 55 -1.42 1.58 5.41
N MET A 56 -0.34 1.06 4.83
CA MET A 56 1.02 1.56 5.05
C MET A 56 1.20 3.04 4.66
N PRO A 57 0.86 3.49 3.44
CA PRO A 57 0.99 4.90 3.08
C PRO A 57 0.09 5.81 3.90
N VAL A 58 -1.14 5.38 4.20
CA VAL A 58 -2.07 6.15 5.04
C VAL A 58 -1.50 6.33 6.45
N HIS A 59 -1.02 5.26 7.08
CA HIS A 59 -0.42 5.33 8.40
C HIS A 59 0.85 6.21 8.41
N ALA A 60 1.70 6.08 7.39
CA ALA A 60 2.94 6.86 7.29
C ALA A 60 2.68 8.38 7.17
N ALA A 61 1.59 8.78 6.51
CA ALA A 61 1.27 10.20 6.33
C ALA A 61 0.35 10.77 7.42
N TRP A 62 -0.31 9.94 8.23
CA TRP A 62 -1.39 10.37 9.13
C TRP A 62 -1.06 11.59 10.02
N ASN A 63 0.17 11.65 10.54
CA ASN A 63 0.58 12.73 11.46
C ASN A 63 1.10 13.99 10.75
N ILE A 64 1.23 13.98 9.42
CA ILE A 64 1.81 15.05 8.61
C ILE A 64 0.88 15.55 7.49
N MET A 65 -0.33 14.99 7.40
CA MET A 65 -1.42 15.47 6.53
C MET A 65 -2.24 16.56 7.23
#